data_AF-A0A2V8LNR6-F1
#
_entry.id   AF-A0A2V8LNR6-F1
#
_cell.length_a   1.000
_cell.length_b   1.000
_cell.length_c   1.000
_cell.angle_alpha   90.00
_cell.angle_beta   90.00
_cell.angle_gamma   90.00
#
_symmetry.space_group_name_H-M   'P 1'
#
loop_
_entity.id
_entity.type
_entity.pdbx_description
1 polymer ?
#
loop_
_entity_poly.entity_id
_entity_poly.type
_entity_poly.pdbx_seq_one_letter_code
_entity_poly.pdbx_strand_id
1 'polypeptide(L)'
;MGHSILLADGNIELRVEKVAPPDIVCRVIVGGMLSSHKGINLPGSEVHVDSLTSKDRNDILVGLQEGVDAIALSFVRRAADIDSARKVITEHGGNVPIVAKIEKHEAVDNIDSIVMSSNAIMVARGDLGVEIDLESVPLVQKSIIRMCNTLGKPVITATQMLQRMVDNP
;
A
#
# COMPACT_ATOMS: atom_id res chain seq x y z
N MET A 1 9.27 -7.35 -20.88
CA MET A 1 8.60 -8.47 -21.58
C MET A 1 8.45 -9.60 -20.60
N GLY A 2 7.30 -10.28 -20.54
CA GLY A 2 7.08 -11.36 -19.57
C GLY A 2 6.66 -10.93 -18.16
N HIS A 3 6.67 -9.63 -17.84
CA HIS A 3 6.12 -9.12 -16.56
C HIS A 3 4.63 -9.42 -16.44
N SER A 4 4.19 -9.67 -15.21
CA SER A 4 2.78 -9.82 -14.87
C SER A 4 2.15 -8.45 -14.59
N ILE A 5 0.94 -8.27 -15.09
CA ILE A 5 0.05 -7.15 -14.78
C ILE A 5 -1.18 -7.75 -14.12
N LEU A 6 -1.47 -7.30 -12.90
CA LEU A 6 -2.59 -7.77 -12.12
C LEU A 6 -3.71 -6.73 -12.15
N LEU A 7 -4.94 -7.18 -12.36
CA LEU A 7 -6.13 -6.34 -12.36
C LEU A 7 -7.11 -6.84 -11.29
N ALA A 8 -7.97 -5.93 -10.82
CA ALA A 8 -9.04 -6.24 -9.87
C ALA A 8 -8.53 -6.97 -8.62
N ASP A 9 -7.56 -6.36 -7.94
CA ASP A 9 -7.00 -6.84 -6.67
C ASP A 9 -6.33 -8.23 -6.80
N GLY A 10 -5.68 -8.49 -7.94
CA GLY A 10 -5.00 -9.75 -8.22
C GLY A 10 -5.87 -10.86 -8.81
N ASN A 11 -7.19 -10.65 -8.94
CA ASN A 11 -8.10 -11.69 -9.45
C ASN A 11 -7.94 -11.98 -10.95
N ILE A 12 -7.37 -11.05 -11.71
CA ILE A 12 -7.09 -11.21 -13.14
C ILE A 12 -5.60 -11.02 -13.35
N GLU A 13 -4.95 -11.97 -14.04
CA GLU A 13 -3.53 -11.91 -14.37
C GLU A 13 -3.34 -11.82 -15.88
N LEU A 14 -2.55 -10.82 -16.30
CA LEU A 14 -2.09 -10.64 -17.67
C LEU A 14 -0.57 -10.80 -17.72
N ARG A 15 -0.06 -11.35 -18.83
CA ARG A 15 1.39 -11.42 -19.11
C ARG A 15 1.74 -10.57 -20.31
N VAL A 16 2.70 -9.66 -20.14
CA VAL A 16 3.14 -8.75 -21.21
C VAL A 16 3.82 -9.54 -22.33
N GLU A 17 3.23 -9.52 -23.52
CA GLU A 17 3.79 -10.15 -24.72
C GLU A 17 4.55 -9.17 -25.60
N LYS A 18 4.10 -7.92 -25.70
CA LYS A 18 4.73 -6.89 -26.54
C LYS A 18 4.40 -5.49 -26.02
N VAL A 19 5.39 -4.60 -26.02
CA VAL A 19 5.18 -3.16 -25.80
C VAL A 19 5.08 -2.48 -27.17
N ALA A 20 3.97 -1.79 -27.43
CA ALA A 20 3.66 -1.13 -28.70
C ALA A 20 3.04 0.25 -28.42
N PRO A 21 3.85 1.29 -28.13
CA PRO A 21 3.36 2.57 -27.63
C PRO A 21 2.24 3.18 -28.49
N PRO A 22 1.15 3.70 -27.89
CA PRO A 22 0.94 3.88 -26.45
C PRO A 22 0.47 2.63 -25.69
N ASP A 23 0.33 1.50 -26.38
CA ASP A 23 -0.32 0.29 -25.87
C ASP A 23 0.66 -0.79 -25.39
N ILE A 24 0.15 -1.70 -24.57
CA ILE A 24 0.84 -2.92 -24.15
C ILE A 24 -0.06 -4.11 -24.52
N VAL A 25 0.46 -5.00 -25.37
CA VAL A 25 -0.23 -6.23 -25.74
C VAL A 25 0.09 -7.30 -24.71
N CYS A 26 -0.96 -7.84 -24.10
CA CYS A 26 -0.84 -8.85 -23.04
C CYS A 26 -1.67 -10.09 -23.37
N ARG A 27 -1.22 -11.24 -22.87
CA ARG A 27 -1.99 -12.49 -22.83
C ARG A 27 -2.70 -12.60 -21.49
N VAL A 28 -3.99 -12.94 -21.49
CA VAL A 28 -4.72 -13.30 -20.27
C VAL A 28 -4.23 -14.66 -19.79
N ILE A 29 -3.70 -14.72 -18.56
CA ILE A 29 -3.27 -15.95 -17.89
C ILE A 29 -4.40 -16.45 -16.99
N VAL A 30 -4.96 -15.55 -16.18
CA VAL A 30 -6.15 -15.80 -15.36
C VAL A 30 -7.20 -14.76 -15.72
N GLY A 31 -8.35 -15.23 -16.22
CA GLY A 31 -9.48 -14.39 -16.59
C GLY A 31 -10.47 -14.18 -15.45
N GLY A 32 -11.39 -13.24 -15.62
CA GLY A 32 -12.42 -12.94 -14.62
C GLY A 32 -13.31 -11.78 -15.05
N MET A 33 -14.20 -11.37 -14.15
CA MET A 33 -15.03 -10.19 -14.37
C MET A 33 -14.24 -8.92 -14.05
N LEU A 34 -14.07 -8.06 -15.05
CA LEU A 34 -13.48 -6.74 -14.87
C LEU A 34 -14.60 -5.69 -14.91
N SER A 35 -14.78 -4.98 -13.79
CA SER A 35 -15.69 -3.83 -13.73
C SER A 35 -14.91 -2.51 -13.80
N SER A 36 -15.63 -1.39 -13.88
CA SER A 36 -15.03 -0.05 -14.00
C SER A 36 -14.17 0.32 -12.78
N HIS A 37 -13.14 1.15 -13.01
CA HIS A 37 -12.27 1.71 -11.97
C HIS A 37 -11.55 0.68 -11.09
N LYS A 38 -11.29 -0.53 -11.63
CA LYS A 38 -10.47 -1.53 -10.94
C LYS A 38 -9.00 -1.15 -10.95
N GLY A 39 -8.33 -1.42 -9.83
CA GLY A 39 -6.91 -1.17 -9.65
C GLY A 39 -6.04 -2.01 -10.59
N ILE A 40 -4.84 -1.50 -10.84
CA ILE A 40 -3.78 -2.15 -11.59
C ILE A 40 -2.58 -2.28 -10.66
N ASN A 41 -2.04 -3.49 -10.54
CA ASN A 41 -0.80 -3.75 -9.82
C ASN A 41 0.25 -4.27 -10.81
N LEU A 42 1.50 -3.84 -10.61
CA LEU A 42 2.66 -4.21 -11.41
C LEU A 42 3.73 -4.81 -10.48
N PRO A 43 3.55 -6.06 -10.02
CA PRO A 43 4.45 -6.65 -9.04
C PRO A 43 5.89 -6.68 -9.55
N GLY A 44 6.83 -6.29 -8.68
CA GLY A 44 8.27 -6.24 -9.00
C GLY A 44 8.67 -5.15 -9.99
N SER A 45 7.77 -4.23 -10.35
CA SER A 45 8.08 -3.06 -11.17
C SER A 45 8.15 -1.80 -10.31
N GLU A 46 9.28 -1.10 -10.38
CA GLU A 46 9.39 0.24 -9.78
C GLU A 46 8.55 1.23 -10.59
N VAL A 47 7.42 1.67 -10.02
CA VAL A 47 6.59 2.73 -10.62
C VAL A 47 7.08 4.07 -10.07
N HIS A 48 7.77 4.88 -10.88
CA HIS A 48 8.25 6.22 -10.50
C HIS A 48 7.12 7.27 -10.44
N VAL A 49 6.19 7.07 -9.51
CA VAL A 49 5.16 8.05 -9.16
C VAL A 49 5.47 8.56 -7.76
N ASP A 50 5.35 9.87 -7.56
CA ASP A 50 5.50 10.50 -6.24
C ASP A 50 4.59 9.81 -5.22
N SER A 51 5.10 9.58 -4.01
CA SER A 51 4.33 8.96 -2.93
C SER A 51 3.22 9.86 -2.37
N LEU A 52 3.20 11.15 -2.73
CA LEU A 52 2.15 12.09 -2.41
C LEU A 52 1.74 12.89 -3.64
N THR A 53 0.54 12.64 -4.13
CA THR A 53 -0.06 13.43 -5.20
C THR A 53 -0.54 14.78 -4.69
N SER A 54 -0.86 15.70 -5.62
CA SER A 54 -1.49 16.98 -5.27
C SER A 54 -2.83 16.79 -4.53
N LYS A 55 -3.57 15.73 -4.88
CA LYS A 55 -4.81 15.35 -4.19
C LYS A 55 -4.51 14.91 -2.75
N ASP A 56 -3.54 14.03 -2.54
CA ASP A 56 -3.19 13.55 -1.19
C ASP A 56 -2.76 14.68 -0.27
N ARG A 57 -2.01 15.66 -0.81
CA ARG A 57 -1.65 16.88 -0.07
C ARG A 57 -2.89 17.66 0.35
N ASN A 58 -3.85 17.85 -0.55
CA ASN A 58 -5.11 18.52 -0.22
C ASN A 58 -5.92 17.74 0.82
N ASP A 59 -5.99 16.41 0.68
CA ASP A 59 -6.72 15.55 1.62
C ASP A 59 -6.09 15.59 3.03
N ILE A 60 -4.76 15.69 3.14
CA ILE A 60 -4.08 15.96 4.42
C ILE A 60 -4.58 17.28 5.03
N LEU A 61 -4.64 18.37 4.24
CA LEU A 61 -5.10 19.67 4.76
C LEU A 61 -6.54 19.63 5.24
N VAL A 62 -7.43 18.98 4.50
CA VAL A 62 -8.82 18.76 4.91
C VAL A 62 -8.85 17.97 6.22
N GLY A 63 -8.07 16.88 6.33
CA GLY A 63 -7.98 16.11 7.57
C GLY A 63 -7.52 16.93 8.77
N LEU A 64 -6.55 17.85 8.59
CA LEU A 64 -6.11 18.75 9.65
C LEU A 64 -7.21 19.74 10.06
N GLN A 65 -7.97 20.27 9.10
CA GLN A 65 -9.09 21.18 9.38
C GLN A 65 -10.21 20.49 10.15
N GLU A 66 -10.50 19.23 9.82
CA GLU A 66 -11.50 18.41 10.49
C GLU A 66 -11.02 17.83 11.83
N GLY A 67 -9.74 17.97 12.16
CA GLY A 67 -9.18 17.53 13.44
C GLY A 67 -9.05 16.02 13.58
N VAL A 68 -8.67 15.31 12.51
CA VAL A 68 -8.48 13.85 12.56
C VAL A 68 -7.38 13.43 13.53
N ASP A 69 -7.55 12.29 14.20
CA ASP A 69 -6.60 11.80 15.20
C ASP A 69 -5.35 11.13 14.60
N ALA A 70 -5.43 10.67 13.36
CA ALA A 70 -4.33 10.01 12.65
C ALA A 70 -4.54 10.07 11.13
N ILE A 71 -3.44 10.02 10.38
CA ILE A 71 -3.45 9.91 8.91
C ILE A 71 -2.81 8.59 8.52
N ALA A 72 -3.53 7.76 7.75
CA ALA A 72 -3.00 6.52 7.20
C ALA A 72 -2.44 6.76 5.80
N LEU A 73 -1.12 6.68 5.65
CA LEU A 73 -0.42 6.92 4.39
C LEU A 73 -0.35 5.61 3.59
N SER A 74 -0.96 5.60 2.40
CA SER A 74 -0.99 4.43 1.49
C SER A 74 0.29 4.34 0.66
N PHE A 75 0.61 3.13 0.21
CA PHE A 75 1.70 2.82 -0.72
C PHE A 75 3.08 3.35 -0.28
N VAL A 76 3.34 3.39 1.03
CA VAL A 76 4.66 3.76 1.57
C VAL A 76 5.69 2.74 1.10
N ARG A 77 6.83 3.21 0.59
CA ARG A 77 7.94 2.37 0.10
C ARG A 77 9.22 2.62 0.88
N ARG A 78 9.38 3.81 1.46
CA ARG A 78 10.58 4.24 2.19
C ARG A 78 10.25 5.31 3.24
N ALA A 79 11.15 5.51 4.19
CA ALA A 79 11.01 6.53 5.23
C ALA A 79 10.75 7.95 4.67
N ALA A 80 11.36 8.30 3.54
CA ALA A 80 11.20 9.61 2.91
C ALA A 80 9.75 9.93 2.50
N ASP A 81 8.92 8.91 2.27
CA ASP A 81 7.49 9.09 1.94
C ASP A 81 6.73 9.62 3.17
N ILE A 82 7.05 9.07 4.34
CA ILE A 82 6.50 9.50 5.64
C ILE A 82 7.00 10.91 5.97
N ASP A 83 8.29 11.18 5.77
CA ASP A 83 8.88 12.50 6.02
C ASP A 83 8.24 13.57 5.13
N SER A 84 7.90 13.22 3.88
CA SER A 84 7.19 14.11 2.96
C SER A 84 5.78 14.45 3.45
N ALA A 85 5.03 13.46 3.96
CA ALA A 85 3.71 13.67 4.54
C ALA A 85 3.80 14.49 5.84
N ARG A 86 4.76 14.15 6.70
CA ARG A 86 5.03 14.86 7.95
C ARG A 86 5.35 16.32 7.69
N LYS A 87 6.16 16.62 6.68
CA LYS A 87 6.47 17.99 6.27
C LYS A 87 5.22 18.78 5.95
N VAL A 88 4.33 18.26 5.09
CA VAL A 88 3.06 18.91 4.75
C VAL A 88 2.22 19.18 5.99
N ILE A 89 2.13 18.20 6.89
CA ILE A 89 1.39 18.34 8.15
C ILE A 89 1.97 19.48 9.00
N THR A 90 3.28 19.49 9.22
CA THR A 90 3.95 20.48 10.06
C THR A 90 3.94 21.89 9.47
N GLU A 91 4.08 22.03 8.15
CA GLU A 91 4.02 23.33 7.45
C GLU A 91 2.66 24.00 7.59
N HIS A 92 1.60 23.23 7.84
CA HIS A 92 0.25 23.71 8.06
C HIS A 92 -0.16 23.69 9.54
N GLY A 93 0.82 23.61 10.45
CA GLY A 93 0.59 23.71 11.89
C GLY A 93 0.00 22.45 12.55
N GLY A 94 -0.08 21.33 11.82
CA GLY A 94 -0.55 20.06 12.35
C GLY A 94 0.55 19.25 13.04
N ASN A 95 0.15 18.31 13.90
CA ASN A 95 1.04 17.31 14.52
C ASN A 95 0.37 15.92 14.59
N VAL A 96 -0.45 15.60 13.60
CA VAL A 96 -1.22 14.37 13.56
C VAL A 96 -0.29 13.16 13.34
N PRO A 97 -0.43 12.08 14.13
CA PRO A 97 0.29 10.82 13.93
C PRO A 97 0.11 10.23 12.53
N ILE A 98 1.21 9.72 11.94
CA ILE A 98 1.17 9.02 10.66
C ILE A 98 1.23 7.50 10.88
N VAL A 99 0.26 6.79 10.30
CA VAL A 99 0.22 5.33 10.21
C VAL A 99 0.70 4.93 8.81
N ALA A 100 1.87 4.31 8.69
CA ALA A 100 2.34 3.83 7.39
C ALA A 100 1.66 2.50 7.03
N LYS A 101 1.03 2.44 5.84
CA LYS A 101 0.43 1.21 5.30
C LYS A 101 1.50 0.44 4.52
N ILE A 102 1.76 -0.79 4.96
CA ILE A 102 2.69 -1.72 4.33
C ILE A 102 1.91 -2.51 3.30
N GLU A 103 2.05 -2.08 2.04
CA GLU A 103 1.30 -2.58 0.88
C GLU A 103 2.21 -2.99 -0.27
N LYS A 104 3.45 -2.49 -0.29
CA LYS A 104 4.41 -2.65 -1.38
C LYS A 104 5.57 -3.55 -0.95
N HIS A 105 6.16 -4.27 -1.90
CA HIS A 105 7.31 -5.14 -1.58
C HIS A 105 8.50 -4.32 -1.06
N GLU A 106 8.74 -3.13 -1.63
CA GLU A 106 9.81 -2.22 -1.18
C GLU A 106 9.61 -1.78 0.27
N ALA A 107 8.37 -1.72 0.72
CA ALA A 107 8.04 -1.39 2.11
C ALA A 107 8.49 -2.49 3.08
N VAL A 108 8.43 -3.75 2.64
CA VAL A 108 8.93 -4.90 3.40
C VAL A 108 10.45 -4.87 3.45
N ASP A 109 11.10 -4.55 2.33
CA ASP A 109 12.56 -4.46 2.23
C ASP A 109 13.11 -3.31 3.11
N ASN A 110 12.39 -2.19 3.19
CA ASN A 110 12.78 -0.99 3.93
C ASN A 110 12.15 -0.89 5.34
N ILE A 111 11.58 -1.99 5.85
CA ILE A 111 10.67 -1.97 6.99
C ILE A 111 11.26 -1.30 8.24
N ASP A 112 12.53 -1.55 8.55
CA ASP A 112 13.20 -0.96 9.73
C ASP A 112 13.13 0.57 9.69
N SER A 113 13.48 1.17 8.55
CA SER A 113 13.49 2.63 8.38
C SER A 113 12.07 3.22 8.44
N ILE A 114 11.10 2.52 7.84
CA ILE A 114 9.69 2.92 7.81
C ILE A 114 9.11 2.88 9.22
N VAL A 115 9.34 1.80 9.96
CA VAL A 115 8.90 1.65 11.35
C VAL A 115 9.50 2.77 12.19
N MET A 116 10.78 3.10 12.03
CA MET A 116 11.42 4.17 12.78
C MET A 116 10.83 5.56 12.49
N SER A 117 10.54 5.90 11.22
CA SER A 117 9.95 7.21 10.86
C SER A 117 8.42 7.31 11.14
N SER A 118 7.71 6.18 11.26
CA SER A 118 6.25 6.15 11.47
C SER A 118 5.83 6.31 12.94
N ASN A 119 4.60 6.79 13.18
CA ASN A 119 4.00 6.74 14.51
C ASN A 119 3.34 5.39 14.79
N ALA A 120 2.78 4.75 13.77
CA ALA A 120 2.23 3.40 13.81
C ALA A 120 2.35 2.72 12.45
N ILE A 121 2.11 1.42 12.41
CA ILE A 121 2.16 0.60 11.19
C ILE A 121 0.81 -0.07 10.94
N MET A 122 0.42 -0.18 9.69
CA MET A 122 -0.71 -0.99 9.26
C MET A 122 -0.23 -2.03 8.24
N VAL A 123 -0.40 -3.31 8.56
CA VAL A 123 -0.17 -4.40 7.61
C VAL A 123 -1.44 -4.58 6.78
N ALA A 124 -1.44 -4.00 5.58
CA ALA A 124 -2.56 -4.03 4.65
C ALA A 124 -2.45 -5.26 3.73
N ARG A 125 -2.93 -6.39 4.25
CA ARG A 125 -2.73 -7.74 3.67
C ARG A 125 -3.31 -7.91 2.27
N GLY A 126 -4.40 -7.22 1.95
CA GLY A 126 -5.04 -7.26 0.62
C GLY A 126 -4.07 -6.82 -0.46
N ASP A 127 -3.66 -5.56 -0.43
CA ASP A 127 -2.69 -5.02 -1.39
C ASP A 127 -1.32 -5.72 -1.29
N LEU A 128 -0.84 -5.98 -0.06
CA LEU A 128 0.44 -6.65 0.13
C LEU A 128 0.46 -8.05 -0.49
N GLY A 129 -0.64 -8.82 -0.38
CA GLY A 129 -0.75 -10.16 -0.99
C GLY A 129 -0.90 -10.16 -2.51
N VAL A 130 -1.06 -8.99 -3.13
CA VAL A 130 -0.97 -8.79 -4.58
C VAL A 130 0.48 -8.49 -4.99
N GLU A 131 1.28 -7.89 -4.09
CA GLU A 131 2.65 -7.46 -4.36
C GLU A 131 3.73 -8.49 -3.98
N ILE A 132 3.45 -9.36 -3.02
CA ILE A 132 4.31 -10.49 -2.61
C ILE A 132 3.54 -11.81 -2.64
N ASP A 133 4.27 -12.93 -2.64
CA ASP A 133 3.66 -14.26 -2.56
C ASP A 133 2.70 -14.37 -1.37
N LEU A 134 1.49 -14.87 -1.63
CA LEU A 134 0.40 -14.88 -0.67
C LEU A 134 0.76 -15.68 0.60
N GLU A 135 1.52 -16.77 0.44
CA GLU A 135 2.05 -17.59 1.53
C GLU A 135 3.10 -16.87 2.39
N SER A 136 3.73 -15.83 1.87
CA SER A 136 4.72 -15.03 2.58
C SER A 136 4.08 -13.95 3.46
N VAL A 137 2.87 -13.50 3.13
CA VAL A 137 2.14 -12.44 3.86
C VAL A 137 2.03 -12.74 5.37
N PRO A 138 1.63 -13.94 5.84
CA PRO A 138 1.56 -14.24 7.27
C PRO A 138 2.92 -14.16 7.98
N LEU A 139 4.01 -14.51 7.29
CA LEU A 139 5.37 -14.45 7.85
C LEU A 139 5.83 -13.00 8.00
N VAL A 140 5.66 -12.20 6.94
CA VAL A 140 5.96 -10.76 6.92
C VAL A 140 5.16 -10.04 8.00
N GLN A 141 3.85 -10.26 8.07
CA GLN A 141 2.98 -9.67 9.10
C GLN A 141 3.49 -9.97 10.52
N LYS A 142 3.79 -11.24 10.83
CA LYS A 142 4.29 -11.63 12.16
C LYS A 142 5.64 -10.98 12.47
N SER A 143 6.51 -10.83 11.47
CA SER A 143 7.79 -10.14 11.62
C SER A 143 7.60 -8.67 11.98
N ILE A 144 6.76 -7.97 11.21
CA ILE A 144 6.43 -6.55 11.43
C ILE A 144 5.81 -6.34 12.82
N ILE A 145 4.85 -7.19 13.21
CA ILE A 145 4.20 -7.09 14.53
C ILE A 145 5.23 -7.25 15.65
N ARG A 146 6.14 -8.23 15.55
CA ARG A 146 7.20 -8.41 16.57
C ARG A 146 8.12 -7.19 16.65
N MET A 147 8.55 -6.65 15.51
CA MET A 147 9.39 -5.46 15.45
C MET A 147 8.70 -4.25 16.09
N CYS A 148 7.43 -4.01 15.75
CA CYS A 148 6.63 -2.93 16.32
C CYS A 148 6.47 -3.09 17.84
N ASN A 149 6.18 -4.30 18.32
CA ASN A 149 6.09 -4.59 19.76
C ASN A 149 7.41 -4.32 20.49
N THR A 150 8.55 -4.74 19.93
CA THR A 150 9.88 -4.49 20.50
C THR A 150 10.18 -2.99 20.62
N LEU A 151 9.74 -2.20 19.63
CA LEU A 151 9.96 -0.76 19.58
C LEU A 151 8.86 0.06 20.27
N GLY A 152 7.83 -0.59 20.83
CA GLY A 152 6.68 0.09 21.44
C GLY A 152 5.83 0.89 20.45
N LYS A 153 5.82 0.51 19.16
CA LYS A 153 5.01 1.15 18.13
C LYS A 153 3.69 0.41 17.92
N PRO A 154 2.53 1.09 17.86
CA PRO A 154 1.26 0.46 17.53
C PRO A 154 1.31 -0.17 16.13
N VAL A 155 0.68 -1.35 16.00
CA VAL A 155 0.58 -2.08 14.73
C VAL A 155 -0.84 -2.58 14.51
N ILE A 156 -1.36 -2.37 13.31
CA ILE A 156 -2.73 -2.70 12.89
C ILE A 156 -2.65 -3.83 11.87
N THR A 157 -3.39 -4.91 12.10
CA THR A 157 -3.64 -5.91 11.05
C THR A 157 -4.91 -5.53 10.31
N ALA A 158 -4.82 -5.26 9.01
CA ALA A 158 -5.93 -4.75 8.22
C ALA A 158 -6.32 -5.71 7.09
N THR A 159 -7.49 -5.41 6.50
CA THR A 159 -8.11 -6.05 5.32
C THR A 159 -8.56 -7.49 5.51
N GLN A 160 -9.73 -7.86 4.97
CA GLN A 160 -10.21 -9.25 4.83
C GLN A 160 -10.18 -10.13 6.09
N MET A 161 -10.24 -9.54 7.30
CA MET A 161 -10.27 -10.31 8.56
C MET A 161 -11.55 -11.14 8.68
N LEU A 162 -12.67 -10.59 8.20
CA LEU A 162 -14.01 -11.14 8.31
C LEU A 162 -14.76 -11.03 6.98
N GLN A 163 -14.07 -11.20 5.84
CA GLN A 163 -14.64 -10.98 4.51
C GLN A 163 -15.96 -11.75 4.29
N ARG A 164 -16.08 -12.95 4.87
CA ARG A 164 -17.30 -13.77 4.80
C ARG A 164 -18.53 -13.09 5.39
N MET A 165 -18.39 -12.21 6.39
CA MET A 165 -19.50 -11.52 7.03
C MET A 165 -20.17 -10.46 6.14
N VAL A 166 -19.54 -10.10 5.01
CA VAL A 166 -20.15 -9.21 4.00
C VAL A 166 -21.22 -9.94 3.21
N ASP A 167 -20.92 -11.19 2.82
CA ASP A 167 -21.79 -11.99 1.96
C ASP A 167 -22.69 -12.95 2.75
N ASN A 168 -22.36 -13.21 4.03
CA ASN A 168 -23.02 -14.20 4.88
C ASN A 168 -23.19 -13.66 6.32
N PRO A 169 -24.38 -13.13 6.66
CA PRO A 169 -24.67 -12.55 7.97
C PRO A 169 -24.80 -13.61 9.09
#